data_AF-A0A5Q0C8P4-F1
#
_entry.id   AF-A0A5Q0C8P4-F1
#
_cell.length_a   1.000
_cell.length_b   1.000
_cell.length_c   1.000
_cell.angle_alpha   90.00
_cell.angle_beta   90.00
_cell.angle_gamma   90.00
#
_symmetry.space_group_name_H-M   'P 1'
#
loop_
_entity.id
_entity.type
_entity.pdbx_description
1 polymer ?
#
loop_
_entity_poly.entity_id
_entity_poly.type
_entity_poly.pdbx_seq_one_letter_code
_entity_poly.pdbx_strand_id
1 'polypeptide(L)'
;MTVAMNIRTRRSISRSQTLPPMTTHHPPTRSRPLPYLDGKRTAITEFFGDLEYTFDIVDEGWKMLTELERAVGSILPFFNRLRAGNFLVNELREVIRLSLIGGGQSPRDAARLVETYFDMNPVTESLHIAMAVSGAALFGTSEDGKVLTGEEDANVGE
;
A
#
# COMPACT_ATOMS: atom_id res chain seq x y z
N MET A 1 -14.84 -75.05 -9.80
CA MET A 1 -15.09 -74.22 -8.59
C MET A 1 -14.13 -74.71 -7.52
N THR A 2 -13.01 -74.02 -7.27
CA THR A 2 -12.80 -73.10 -6.11
C THR A 2 -11.96 -73.82 -5.05
N VAL A 3 -10.86 -73.37 -4.43
CA VAL A 3 -10.01 -72.16 -4.47
C VAL A 3 -8.66 -72.56 -3.83
N ALA A 4 -7.55 -72.06 -4.37
CA ALA A 4 -6.28 -71.95 -3.64
C ALA A 4 -6.16 -70.51 -3.13
N MET A 5 -5.72 -70.29 -1.89
CA MET A 5 -4.89 -69.12 -1.58
C MET A 5 -4.28 -69.25 -0.18
N ASN A 6 -2.95 -69.35 -0.16
CA ASN A 6 -2.15 -69.41 1.05
C ASN A 6 -1.81 -67.98 1.53
N ILE A 7 -1.73 -67.84 2.84
CA ILE A 7 -1.63 -66.61 3.62
C ILE A 7 -0.31 -65.87 3.30
N ARG A 8 -0.35 -64.56 3.05
CA ARG A 8 0.85 -63.70 3.01
C ARG A 8 0.70 -62.46 3.90
N THR A 9 1.70 -62.35 4.75
CA THR A 9 2.00 -61.41 5.85
C THR A 9 1.85 -59.93 5.49
N ARG A 10 1.10 -59.17 6.32
CA ARG A 10 1.08 -57.70 6.29
C ARG A 10 2.41 -57.17 6.85
N ARG A 11 3.23 -56.49 6.03
CA ARG A 11 4.31 -55.63 6.50
C ARG A 11 3.75 -54.26 6.85
N SER A 12 3.88 -53.84 8.11
CA SER A 12 3.64 -52.48 8.56
C SER A 12 4.76 -51.56 8.03
N ILE A 13 4.40 -50.53 7.26
CA ILE A 13 5.32 -49.45 6.92
C ILE A 13 4.97 -48.28 7.85
N SER A 14 5.77 -48.12 8.90
CA SER A 14 5.82 -46.89 9.70
C SER A 14 6.51 -45.82 8.86
N ARG A 15 5.76 -44.79 8.45
CA ARG A 15 6.28 -43.66 7.69
C ARG A 15 6.45 -42.49 8.65
N SER A 16 7.64 -42.38 9.24
CA SER A 16 8.08 -41.17 9.96
C SER A 16 8.09 -40.00 8.97
N GLN A 17 7.11 -39.10 9.08
CA GLN A 17 7.14 -37.83 8.36
C GLN A 17 8.04 -36.87 9.14
N THR A 18 9.22 -36.61 8.60
CA THR A 18 10.08 -35.51 9.04
C THR A 18 9.49 -34.21 8.48
N LEU A 19 9.04 -33.31 9.35
CA LEU A 19 8.63 -31.96 8.96
C LEU A 19 9.85 -31.18 8.44
N PRO A 20 9.74 -30.44 7.31
CA PRO A 20 10.82 -29.56 6.87
C PRO A 20 10.98 -28.37 7.84
N PRO A 21 12.18 -27.78 7.95
CA PRO A 21 12.40 -26.63 8.82
C PRO A 21 11.55 -25.44 8.36
N MET A 22 10.95 -24.74 9.32
CA MET A 22 10.20 -23.51 9.07
C MET A 22 11.17 -22.45 8.54
N THR A 23 11.16 -22.25 7.23
CA THR A 23 11.73 -21.06 6.62
C THR A 23 10.92 -19.88 7.13
N THR A 24 11.51 -19.06 8.01
CA THR A 24 11.00 -17.73 8.30
C THR A 24 10.89 -16.98 6.98
N HIS A 25 9.69 -16.90 6.42
CA HIS A 25 9.38 -16.01 5.31
C HIS A 25 9.51 -14.58 5.84
N HIS A 26 10.70 -14.01 5.72
CA HIS A 26 10.86 -12.57 5.73
C HIS A 26 10.04 -12.05 4.54
N PRO A 27 9.15 -11.06 4.73
CA PRO A 27 8.48 -10.43 3.60
C PRO A 27 9.55 -9.85 2.68
N PRO A 28 9.40 -9.93 1.36
CA PRO A 28 10.40 -9.36 0.47
C PRO A 28 10.38 -7.83 0.63
N THR A 29 11.38 -7.28 1.32
CA THR A 29 11.78 -5.88 1.14
C THR A 29 12.36 -5.75 -0.27
N ARG A 30 11.48 -5.64 -1.28
CA ARG A 30 11.92 -5.36 -2.64
C ARG A 30 12.06 -3.85 -2.78
N SER A 31 13.29 -3.40 -2.58
CA SER A 31 13.86 -2.20 -3.17
C SER A 31 13.82 -2.29 -4.70
N ARG A 32 12.63 -2.21 -5.29
CA ARG A 32 12.51 -1.97 -6.73
C ARG A 32 12.53 -0.46 -6.91
N PRO A 33 13.59 0.13 -7.50
CA PRO A 33 13.51 1.52 -7.92
C PRO A 33 12.42 1.59 -8.99
N LEU A 34 11.36 2.33 -8.69
CA LEU A 34 10.20 2.48 -9.55
C LEU A 34 10.60 3.34 -10.76
N PRO A 35 10.26 2.92 -11.98
CA PRO A 35 10.74 3.56 -13.19
C PRO A 35 9.88 4.79 -13.55
N TYR A 36 10.17 5.92 -12.92
CA TYR A 36 9.92 7.28 -13.45
C TYR A 36 10.91 8.25 -12.80
N LEU A 37 12.20 8.12 -13.15
CA LEU A 37 12.96 9.08 -13.97
C LEU A 37 13.16 10.45 -13.30
N ASP A 38 14.39 10.66 -12.80
CA ASP A 38 14.97 11.89 -12.24
C ASP A 38 14.77 12.17 -10.74
N GLY A 39 14.93 11.14 -9.90
CA GLY A 39 15.24 11.33 -8.47
C GLY A 39 14.11 11.86 -7.58
N LYS A 40 12.93 12.16 -8.12
CA LYS A 40 11.75 12.55 -7.32
C LYS A 40 10.84 11.35 -7.10
N ARG A 41 10.87 10.81 -5.88
CA ARG A 41 9.94 9.75 -5.44
C ARG A 41 8.57 10.37 -5.15
N THR A 42 7.48 9.63 -5.28
CA THR A 42 6.13 10.09 -4.89
C THR A 42 5.53 9.23 -3.78
N ALA A 43 6.23 8.15 -3.43
CA ALA A 43 5.88 7.29 -2.33
C ALA A 43 6.15 7.96 -0.98
N ILE A 44 5.21 7.78 -0.05
CA ILE A 44 5.37 8.06 1.37
C ILE A 44 5.17 6.76 2.16
N THR A 45 5.72 6.68 3.37
CA THR A 45 5.48 5.58 4.30
C THR A 45 4.85 6.16 5.56
N GLU A 46 3.66 5.67 5.90
CA GLU A 46 2.89 6.16 7.04
C GLU A 46 2.23 5.01 7.79
N PHE A 47 2.02 5.19 9.10
CA PHE A 47 1.27 4.22 9.90
C PHE A 47 -0.22 4.27 9.55
N PHE A 48 -0.84 3.10 9.34
CA PHE A 48 -2.27 3.01 9.09
C PHE A 48 -2.89 1.79 9.77
N GLY A 49 -3.46 2.03 10.96
CA GLY A 49 -4.21 1.03 11.73
C GLY A 49 -3.33 0.04 12.49
N ASP A 50 -2.52 -0.77 11.80
CA ASP A 50 -1.72 -1.84 12.39
C ASP A 50 -0.21 -1.74 12.13
N LEU A 51 0.21 -1.22 10.98
CA LEU A 51 1.62 -1.09 10.62
C LEU A 51 1.87 0.05 9.64
N GLU A 52 3.14 0.24 9.29
CA GLU A 52 3.56 1.18 8.26
C GLU A 52 3.29 0.63 6.86
N TYR A 53 2.55 1.40 6.07
CA TYR A 53 2.28 1.10 4.67
C TYR A 53 2.95 2.12 3.76
N THR A 54 3.39 1.64 2.60
CA THR A 54 3.74 2.53 1.51
C THR A 54 2.47 2.99 0.81
N PHE A 55 2.38 4.29 0.57
CA PHE A 55 1.33 4.92 -0.22
C PHE A 55 1.98 5.61 -1.42
N ASP A 56 1.54 5.26 -2.62
CA ASP A 56 1.99 5.92 -3.86
C ASP A 56 0.85 5.92 -4.88
N ILE A 57 0.56 7.07 -5.49
CA ILE A 57 -0.48 7.20 -6.53
C ILE A 57 0.11 7.33 -7.94
N VAL A 58 1.45 7.44 -8.07
CA VAL A 58 2.17 7.66 -9.34
C VAL A 58 3.15 6.52 -9.69
N ASP A 59 3.27 5.48 -8.85
CA ASP A 59 4.20 4.34 -9.00
C ASP A 59 4.39 3.84 -10.45
N GLU A 60 3.31 3.32 -11.07
CA GLU A 60 3.32 2.85 -12.46
C GLU A 60 2.82 3.93 -13.45
N GLY A 61 3.32 5.15 -13.29
CA GLY A 61 2.89 6.33 -14.05
C GLY A 61 1.52 6.83 -13.63
N TRP A 62 0.76 7.39 -14.57
CA TRP A 62 -0.44 8.17 -14.25
C TRP A 62 -1.72 7.36 -14.04
N LYS A 63 -1.69 6.02 -14.13
CA LYS A 63 -2.90 5.20 -14.15
C LYS A 63 -3.74 5.33 -12.87
N MET A 64 -3.11 5.23 -11.70
CA MET A 64 -3.84 5.35 -10.42
C MET A 64 -4.31 6.79 -10.21
N LEU A 65 -3.50 7.79 -10.58
CA LEU A 65 -3.89 9.19 -10.51
C LEU A 65 -5.09 9.49 -11.41
N THR A 66 -5.09 9.06 -12.67
CA THR A 66 -6.23 9.23 -13.59
C THR A 66 -7.50 8.55 -13.05
N GLU A 67 -7.35 7.42 -12.36
CA GLU A 67 -8.50 6.75 -11.76
C GLU A 67 -9.01 7.47 -10.52
N LEU A 68 -8.12 8.08 -9.73
CA LEU A 68 -8.47 8.97 -8.63
C LEU A 68 -9.20 10.23 -9.13
N GLU A 69 -8.79 10.80 -10.26
CA GLU A 69 -9.42 12.00 -10.82
C GLU A 69 -10.92 11.81 -11.14
N ARG A 70 -11.36 10.56 -11.35
CA ARG A 70 -12.79 10.24 -11.50
C ARG A 70 -13.60 10.46 -10.22
N ALA A 71 -12.96 10.34 -9.06
CA ALA A 71 -13.59 10.54 -7.77
C ALA A 71 -13.45 11.98 -7.26
N VAL A 72 -12.30 12.62 -7.50
CA VAL A 72 -11.94 13.90 -6.84
C VAL A 72 -11.84 15.10 -7.80
N GLY A 73 -11.84 14.85 -9.10
CA GLY A 73 -11.43 15.82 -10.13
C GLY A 73 -9.91 15.98 -10.18
N SER A 74 -9.43 17.09 -10.75
CA SER A 74 -7.98 17.34 -10.84
C SER A 74 -7.32 17.41 -9.46
N ILE A 75 -6.11 16.85 -9.37
CA ILE A 75 -5.38 16.66 -8.11
C ILE A 75 -5.03 17.97 -7.39
N LEU A 76 -4.65 19.04 -8.10
CA LEU A 76 -4.27 20.31 -7.46
C LEU A 76 -5.46 21.02 -6.80
N PRO A 77 -6.62 21.22 -7.46
CA PRO A 77 -7.82 21.71 -6.79
C PRO A 77 -8.23 20.85 -5.59
N PHE A 78 -8.14 19.53 -5.71
CA PHE A 78 -8.46 18.61 -4.62
C PHE A 78 -7.50 18.76 -3.42
N PHE A 79 -6.19 18.87 -3.65
CA PHE A 79 -5.21 19.14 -2.60
C PHE A 79 -5.49 20.44 -1.83
N ASN A 80 -5.82 21.52 -2.56
CA ASN A 80 -6.18 22.79 -1.94
C ASN A 80 -7.47 22.68 -1.10
N ARG A 81 -8.45 21.92 -1.60
CA ARG A 81 -9.69 21.60 -0.89
C ARG A 81 -9.43 20.82 0.41
N LEU A 82 -8.56 19.80 0.37
CA LEU A 82 -8.14 19.06 1.57
C LEU A 82 -7.52 19.98 2.63
N ARG A 83 -6.57 20.84 2.24
CA ARG A 83 -5.95 21.82 3.16
C ARG A 83 -6.95 22.79 3.78
N ALA A 84 -8.01 23.13 3.04
CA ALA A 84 -9.09 23.98 3.53
C ALA A 84 -10.13 23.23 4.38
N GLY A 85 -9.97 21.92 4.59
CA GLY A 85 -10.94 21.09 5.31
C GLY A 85 -12.25 20.86 4.54
N ASN A 86 -12.25 21.08 3.23
CA ASN A 86 -13.44 20.94 2.37
C ASN A 86 -13.32 19.69 1.50
N PHE A 87 -13.81 18.56 1.96
CA PHE A 87 -13.69 17.28 1.27
C PHE A 87 -14.89 16.38 1.52
N LEU A 88 -15.13 15.45 0.62
CA LEU A 88 -16.11 14.38 0.79
C LEU A 88 -15.42 13.14 1.38
N VAL A 89 -16.12 12.43 2.26
CA VAL A 89 -15.59 11.19 2.89
C VAL A 89 -15.12 10.18 1.84
N ASN A 90 -15.88 10.03 0.74
CA ASN A 90 -15.54 9.11 -0.33
C ASN A 90 -14.29 9.52 -1.11
N GLU A 91 -13.96 10.82 -1.17
CA GLU A 91 -12.71 11.27 -1.80
C GLU A 91 -11.50 10.79 -0.99
N LEU A 92 -11.51 10.99 0.34
CA LEU A 92 -10.43 10.52 1.23
C LEU A 92 -10.29 8.99 1.14
N ARG A 93 -11.44 8.30 1.18
CA ARG A 93 -11.50 6.84 1.07
C ARG A 93 -10.78 6.34 -0.18
N GLU A 94 -11.07 6.96 -1.34
CA GLU A 94 -10.48 6.54 -2.61
C GLU A 94 -9.01 6.94 -2.76
N VAL A 95 -8.59 8.11 -2.27
CA VAL A 95 -7.16 8.48 -2.22
C VAL A 95 -6.36 7.44 -1.46
N ILE A 96 -6.80 7.05 -0.27
CA ILE A 96 -6.11 6.08 0.58
C ILE A 96 -6.11 4.70 -0.09
N ARG A 97 -7.26 4.25 -0.60
CA ARG A 97 -7.38 2.93 -1.25
C ARG A 97 -6.49 2.80 -2.48
N LEU A 98 -6.50 3.80 -3.36
CA LEU A 98 -5.73 3.77 -4.61
C LEU A 98 -4.24 3.95 -4.35
N SER A 99 -3.85 4.77 -3.38
CA SER A 99 -2.44 4.94 -3.01
C SER A 99 -1.85 3.73 -2.30
N LEU A 100 -2.63 2.96 -1.53
CA LEU A 100 -2.20 1.64 -1.05
C LEU A 100 -1.93 0.69 -2.21
N ILE A 101 -2.76 0.73 -3.27
CA ILE A 101 -2.57 -0.12 -4.46
C ILE A 101 -1.29 0.24 -5.20
N GLY A 102 -1.06 1.53 -5.46
CA GLY A 102 0.20 1.97 -6.07
C GLY A 102 1.40 1.83 -5.13
N GLY A 103 1.19 1.76 -3.81
CA GLY A 103 2.21 1.40 -2.83
C GLY A 103 2.52 -0.11 -2.75
N GLY A 104 1.84 -0.94 -3.55
CA GLY A 104 2.11 -2.37 -3.69
C GLY A 104 1.10 -3.31 -3.02
N GLN A 105 0.05 -2.80 -2.36
CA GLN A 105 -1.02 -3.64 -1.83
C GLN A 105 -1.91 -4.18 -2.95
N SER A 106 -2.43 -5.40 -2.79
CA SER A 106 -3.43 -5.91 -3.74
C SER A 106 -4.74 -5.09 -3.62
N PRO A 107 -5.56 -4.97 -4.68
CA PRO A 107 -6.84 -4.26 -4.59
C PRO A 107 -7.77 -4.80 -3.50
N ARG A 108 -7.71 -6.11 -3.25
CA ARG A 108 -8.47 -6.76 -2.19
C ARG A 108 -7.97 -6.35 -0.81
N ASP A 109 -6.66 -6.33 -0.61
CA ASP A 109 -6.07 -5.97 0.69
C ASP A 109 -6.25 -4.48 0.98
N ALA A 110 -6.06 -3.61 -0.01
CA ALA A 110 -6.31 -2.19 0.12
C ALA A 110 -7.77 -1.91 0.51
N ALA A 111 -8.74 -2.58 -0.12
CA ALA A 111 -10.15 -2.46 0.24
C ALA A 111 -10.41 -2.90 1.69
N ARG A 112 -9.85 -4.05 2.11
CA ARG A 112 -9.98 -4.56 3.49
C ARG A 112 -9.38 -3.59 4.52
N LEU A 113 -8.20 -3.03 4.23
CA LEU A 113 -7.53 -2.08 5.12
C LEU A 113 -8.35 -0.81 5.30
N VAL A 114 -8.86 -0.24 4.20
CA VAL A 114 -9.74 0.93 4.26
C VAL A 114 -11.04 0.64 5.01
N GLU A 115 -11.67 -0.51 4.75
CA GLU A 115 -12.86 -0.94 5.50
C GLU A 115 -12.58 -1.05 7.02
N THR A 116 -11.42 -1.60 7.38
CA THR A 116 -11.09 -1.83 8.80
C THR A 116 -10.65 -0.55 9.51
N TYR A 117 -9.83 0.27 8.86
CA TYR A 117 -9.09 1.36 9.52
C TYR A 117 -9.53 2.76 9.10
N PHE A 118 -10.29 2.92 8.03
CA PHE A 118 -10.90 4.21 7.66
C PHE A 118 -12.40 4.22 7.94
N ASP A 119 -13.16 3.24 7.43
CA ASP A 119 -14.63 3.25 7.50
C ASP A 119 -15.17 3.14 8.94
N MET A 120 -14.35 2.62 9.88
CA MET A 120 -14.72 2.41 11.29
C MET A 120 -14.16 3.48 12.25
N ASN A 121 -13.44 4.48 11.75
CA ASN A 121 -12.77 5.49 12.56
C ASN A 121 -13.20 6.93 12.16
N PRO A 122 -12.98 7.93 13.02
CA PRO A 122 -13.20 9.32 12.66
C PRO A 122 -12.44 9.71 11.38
N VAL A 123 -13.16 10.28 10.41
CA VAL A 123 -12.64 10.60 9.06
C VAL A 123 -11.35 11.44 9.09
N THR A 124 -11.23 12.31 10.10
CA THR A 124 -10.08 13.20 10.27
C THR A 124 -8.79 12.48 10.66
N GLU A 125 -8.85 11.26 11.20
CA GLU A 125 -7.65 10.50 11.57
C GLU A 125 -6.77 10.20 10.35
N SER A 126 -7.38 9.92 9.20
CA SER A 126 -6.65 9.61 7.95
C SER A 126 -6.48 10.82 7.03
N LEU A 127 -6.91 12.01 7.44
CA LEU A 127 -6.79 13.22 6.63
C LEU A 127 -5.32 13.56 6.32
N HIS A 128 -4.42 13.33 7.28
CA HIS A 128 -2.99 13.57 7.10
C HIS A 128 -2.39 12.70 5.98
N ILE A 129 -2.78 11.42 5.90
CA ILE A 129 -2.36 10.50 4.82
C ILE A 129 -2.85 11.03 3.47
N ALA A 130 -4.12 11.43 3.36
CA ALA A 130 -4.66 11.96 2.12
C ALA A 130 -3.96 13.26 1.67
N MET A 131 -3.63 14.15 2.61
CA MET A 131 -2.84 15.36 2.32
C MET A 131 -1.42 15.02 1.87
N ALA A 132 -0.75 14.10 2.55
CA ALA A 132 0.61 13.71 2.24
C ALA A 132 0.71 13.03 0.85
N VAL A 133 -0.18 12.08 0.55
CA VAL A 133 -0.26 11.43 -0.77
C VAL A 133 -0.52 12.45 -1.88
N SER A 134 -1.47 13.36 -1.68
CA SER A 134 -1.82 14.36 -2.69
C SER A 134 -0.68 15.37 -2.91
N GLY A 135 0.00 15.77 -1.84
CA GLY A 135 1.19 16.62 -1.92
C GLY A 135 2.36 15.92 -2.61
N ALA A 136 2.60 14.66 -2.27
CA ALA A 136 3.64 13.84 -2.91
C ALA A 136 3.39 13.68 -4.41
N ALA A 137 2.14 13.47 -4.83
CA ALA A 137 1.76 13.39 -6.23
C ALA A 137 2.02 14.69 -7.01
N LEU A 138 1.92 15.85 -6.35
CA LEU A 138 2.10 17.17 -6.95
C LEU A 138 3.56 17.63 -6.98
N PHE A 139 4.29 17.40 -5.89
CA PHE A 139 5.58 18.05 -5.64
C PHE A 139 6.74 17.05 -5.57
N GLY A 140 6.43 15.75 -5.47
CA GLY A 140 7.38 14.71 -5.17
C GLY A 140 7.72 14.63 -3.68
N THR A 141 8.62 13.72 -3.37
CA THR A 141 9.18 13.44 -2.05
C THR A 141 10.70 13.47 -2.12
N SER A 142 11.31 13.78 -0.98
CA SER A 142 12.75 13.68 -0.76
C SER A 142 13.22 12.22 -0.74
N GLU A 143 14.54 12.00 -0.65
CA GLU A 143 15.10 10.64 -0.56
C GLU A 143 14.61 9.87 0.68
N ASP A 144 14.35 10.58 1.78
CA ASP A 144 13.79 10.05 3.03
C ASP A 144 12.26 9.99 3.04
N GLY A 145 11.59 10.25 1.90
CA GLY A 145 10.14 10.05 1.75
C GLY A 145 9.28 11.18 2.29
N LYS A 146 9.84 12.35 2.60
CA LYS A 146 9.08 13.53 3.02
C LYS A 146 8.55 14.28 1.81
N VAL A 147 7.31 14.74 1.91
CA VAL A 147 6.68 15.54 0.84
C VAL A 147 7.43 16.86 0.66
N LEU A 148 7.83 17.16 -0.58
CA LEU A 148 8.52 18.41 -0.93
C LEU A 148 7.51 19.56 -0.97
N THR A 149 7.07 20.04 0.19
CA THR A 149 6.34 21.30 0.26
C THR A 149 7.36 22.43 0.28
N GLY A 150 7.29 23.37 -0.66
CA GLY A 150 8.30 24.44 -0.88
C GLY A 150 8.52 25.45 0.26
N GLU A 151 8.20 25.08 1.50
CA GLU A 151 8.38 25.86 2.72
C GLU A 151 9.68 25.47 3.47
N GLU A 152 10.23 24.26 3.30
CA GLU A 152 11.39 23.79 4.08
C GLU A 152 12.76 24.21 3.52
N ASP A 153 12.86 24.56 2.23
CA ASP A 153 14.14 24.96 1.60
C ASP A 153 14.38 26.48 1.61
N ALA A 154 13.42 27.29 2.09
CA ALA A 154 13.52 28.75 2.10
C ALA A 154 14.41 29.30 3.24
N ASN A 155 14.96 28.45 4.11
CA ASN A 155 15.80 28.85 5.23
C ASN A 155 17.19 28.18 5.18
N VAL A 156 17.81 28.16 4.01
CA VAL A 156 19.25 27.90 3.85
C VAL A 156 19.91 29.15 3.26
N GLY A 157 20.32 30.06 4.14
CA GLY A 157 21.09 31.25 3.80
C GLY A 157 21.04 32.28 4.91
N GLU A 158 22.19 32.42 5.59
CA GLU A 158 22.51 33.37 6.68
C GLU A 158 21.96 34.80 6.53
#